data_AF-A0A088E6A0-F1
#
_entry.id   AF-A0A088E6A0-F1
#
_cell.length_a   1.000
_cell.length_b   1.000
_cell.length_c   1.000
_cell.angle_alpha   90.00
_cell.angle_beta   90.00
_cell.angle_gamma   90.00
#
_symmetry.space_group_name_H-M   'P 1'
#
loop_
_entity.id
_entity.type
_entity.pdbx_description
1 polymer ?
#
loop_
_entity_poly.entity_id
_entity_poly.type
_entity_poly.pdbx_seq_one_letter_code
_entity_poly.pdbx_strand_id
1 'polypeptide(L)'
;MKMVIFLVSRLKRFDGQTKAVLNFTSGLLRLNMDVTIVGYYIREDIKREVTQKLGINIYNISSNDETLFGLANEYYFDGISKKLMKIVHSLPKDIILVSNDIIVNTIKYNKKKYPMIYWSQGAIASLFMWPLTYSKSPTLRKLVSMTAPVINLRFSNSVKRYPCVLANSKTTGNIISLFYDTPPTDVVYPPIHVEYYARKAKTETNEDDKYVLVFLKRGYPASVNVIKKLAENVRIKVVGYQIDNAKSFINISDEELIDLYCNAYVTIYPITFENFGYIPVESMACGTPVVAYRFSGGPSETIIHERTGWLVNTEKDLYKKALEIYKNGYDMKMRKDAIERAKDFSYVNSTEKLLYYIKNSSL
;
A
#
# COMPACT_ATOMS: atom_id res chain seq x y z
N MET A 1 18.24 21.94 -9.20
CA MET A 1 17.28 21.18 -8.37
C MET A 1 17.53 19.70 -8.64
N LYS A 2 17.69 18.85 -7.61
CA LYS A 2 17.92 17.41 -7.86
C LYS A 2 16.64 16.81 -8.46
N MET A 3 16.77 16.06 -9.54
CA MET A 3 15.66 15.39 -10.22
C MET A 3 15.60 13.91 -9.85
N VAL A 4 14.43 13.50 -9.37
CA VAL A 4 14.06 12.14 -8.99
C VAL A 4 13.19 11.54 -10.08
N ILE A 5 13.59 10.38 -10.60
CA ILE A 5 12.73 9.58 -11.47
C ILE A 5 12.08 8.47 -10.65
N PHE A 6 10.76 8.52 -10.51
CA PHE A 6 9.97 7.38 -10.05
C PHE A 6 9.77 6.41 -11.21
N LEU A 7 10.39 5.24 -11.12
CA LEU A 7 10.21 4.17 -12.07
C LEU A 7 9.16 3.21 -11.55
N VAL A 8 8.06 3.07 -12.30
CA VAL A 8 6.88 2.32 -11.87
C VAL A 8 6.52 1.24 -12.89
N SER A 9 5.97 0.12 -12.43
CA SER A 9 5.40 -0.87 -13.35
C SER A 9 4.05 -0.37 -13.83
N ARG A 10 3.14 -0.10 -12.88
CA ARG A 10 1.74 0.20 -13.18
C ARG A 10 1.17 1.18 -12.17
N LEU A 11 0.33 2.10 -12.63
CA LEU A 11 -0.49 2.96 -11.77
C LEU A 11 -1.98 2.77 -12.12
N LYS A 12 -2.73 2.20 -11.18
CA LYS A 12 -4.18 1.93 -11.25
C LYS A 12 -4.96 2.69 -10.17
N ARG A 13 -6.26 2.92 -10.39
CA ARG A 13 -7.14 3.48 -9.36
C ARG A 13 -7.36 2.50 -8.22
N PHE A 14 -7.62 3.03 -7.03
CA PHE A 14 -7.91 2.26 -5.82
C PHE A 14 -6.82 1.23 -5.49
N ASP A 15 -5.57 1.59 -5.80
CA ASP A 15 -4.39 0.79 -5.54
C ASP A 15 -3.45 1.51 -4.57
N GLY A 16 -3.00 0.78 -3.55
CA GLY A 16 -2.13 1.32 -2.51
C GLY A 16 -0.75 1.70 -3.05
N GLN A 17 -0.24 0.97 -4.05
CA GLN A 17 1.06 1.27 -4.65
C GLN A 17 1.01 2.58 -5.42
N THR A 18 -0.05 2.77 -6.22
CA THR A 18 -0.32 4.07 -6.86
C THR A 18 -0.38 5.18 -5.83
N LYS A 19 -1.19 5.01 -4.77
CA LYS A 19 -1.38 6.04 -3.74
C LYS A 19 -0.06 6.45 -3.10
N ALA A 20 0.81 5.47 -2.79
CA ALA A 20 2.13 5.75 -2.24
C ALA A 20 3.04 6.54 -3.18
N VAL A 21 3.11 6.15 -4.46
CA VAL A 21 3.92 6.88 -5.45
C VAL A 21 3.45 8.32 -5.58
N LEU A 22 2.14 8.55 -5.67
CA LEU A 22 1.57 9.89 -5.83
C LEU A 22 1.78 10.76 -4.58
N ASN A 23 1.64 10.17 -3.39
CA ASN A 23 1.87 10.86 -2.14
C ASN A 23 3.36 11.21 -1.95
N PHE A 24 4.30 10.30 -2.25
CA PHE A 24 5.73 10.64 -2.24
C PHE A 24 6.11 11.67 -3.31
N THR A 25 5.52 11.57 -4.51
CA THR A 25 5.77 12.52 -5.60
C THR A 25 5.44 13.93 -5.14
N SER A 26 4.21 14.11 -4.65
CA SER A 26 3.78 15.34 -4.03
C SER A 26 4.79 15.72 -2.92
N GLY A 27 5.17 14.76 -2.07
CA GLY A 27 6.15 14.85 -0.98
C GLY A 27 7.35 15.66 -1.34
N LEU A 28 8.05 15.09 -2.31
CA LEU A 28 9.31 15.57 -2.83
C LEU A 28 9.16 16.95 -3.49
N LEU A 29 8.05 17.22 -4.19
CA LEU A 29 7.77 18.53 -4.77
C LEU A 29 7.69 19.62 -3.69
N ARG A 30 7.02 19.35 -2.55
CA ARG A 30 6.97 20.30 -1.41
C ARG A 30 8.35 20.53 -0.77
N LEU A 31 9.25 19.56 -0.87
CA LEU A 31 10.63 19.65 -0.40
C LEU A 31 11.60 20.16 -1.47
N ASN A 32 11.09 20.86 -2.51
CA ASN A 32 11.86 21.46 -3.60
C ASN A 32 12.73 20.46 -4.40
N MET A 33 12.20 19.25 -4.62
CA MET A 33 12.80 18.27 -5.54
C MET A 33 12.00 18.23 -6.84
N ASP A 34 12.67 18.06 -7.97
CA ASP A 34 11.98 17.80 -9.24
C ASP A 34 11.64 16.32 -9.34
N VAL A 35 10.43 15.99 -9.80
CA VAL A 35 9.95 14.62 -9.87
C VAL A 35 9.37 14.32 -11.24
N THR A 36 9.82 13.23 -11.83
CA THR A 36 9.26 12.67 -13.07
C THR A 36 8.84 11.23 -12.83
N ILE A 37 7.66 10.84 -13.33
CA ILE A 37 7.20 9.46 -13.27
C ILE A 37 7.40 8.81 -14.64
N VAL A 38 8.07 7.67 -14.67
CA VAL A 38 8.23 6.82 -15.85
C VAL A 38 7.60 5.47 -15.56
N GLY A 39 6.58 5.10 -16.30
CA GLY A 39 5.82 3.88 -16.08
C GLY A 39 5.64 3.03 -17.33
N TYR A 40 5.50 1.72 -17.14
CA TYR A 40 5.09 0.84 -18.25
C TYR A 40 3.63 1.09 -18.62
N TYR A 41 2.73 1.07 -17.63
CA TYR A 41 1.32 1.38 -17.82
C TYR A 41 0.83 2.37 -16.76
N ILE A 42 0.36 3.54 -17.18
CA ILE A 42 -0.27 4.53 -16.31
C ILE A 42 -1.65 4.80 -16.87
N ARG A 43 -2.69 4.59 -16.06
CA ARG A 43 -4.07 4.85 -16.47
C ARG A 43 -4.23 6.34 -16.83
N GLU A 44 -4.94 6.61 -17.92
CA GLU A 44 -5.01 7.95 -18.52
C GLU A 44 -5.66 9.01 -17.61
N ASP A 45 -6.66 8.63 -16.81
CA ASP A 45 -7.27 9.53 -15.82
C ASP A 45 -6.30 9.94 -14.72
N ILE A 46 -5.47 9.01 -14.24
CA ILE A 46 -4.40 9.29 -13.27
C ILE A 46 -3.37 10.22 -13.88
N LYS A 47 -2.94 9.94 -15.13
CA LYS A 47 -1.98 10.79 -15.83
C LYS A 47 -2.48 12.23 -15.94
N ARG A 48 -3.71 12.44 -16.38
CA ARG A 48 -4.33 13.78 -16.49
C ARG A 48 -4.41 14.47 -15.13
N GLU A 49 -4.91 13.76 -14.12
CA GLU A 49 -5.02 14.32 -12.76
C GLU A 49 -3.68 14.76 -12.21
N VAL A 50 -2.66 13.91 -12.33
CA VAL A 50 -1.34 14.17 -11.76
C VAL A 50 -0.61 15.28 -12.51
N THR A 51 -0.68 15.31 -13.84
CA THR A 51 -0.10 16.42 -14.63
C THR A 51 -0.80 17.74 -14.33
N GLN A 52 -2.13 17.76 -14.18
CA GLN A 52 -2.89 18.98 -13.86
C GLN A 52 -2.66 19.46 -12.42
N LYS A 53 -2.65 18.55 -11.44
CA LYS A 53 -2.55 18.91 -10.02
C LYS A 53 -1.12 19.14 -9.54
N LEU A 54 -0.17 18.33 -10.01
CA LEU A 54 1.22 18.36 -9.53
C LEU A 54 2.19 19.02 -10.51
N GLY A 55 1.77 19.25 -11.76
CA GLY A 55 2.62 19.89 -12.77
C GLY A 55 3.83 19.04 -13.19
N ILE A 56 3.81 17.73 -12.96
CA ILE A 56 4.94 16.84 -13.27
C ILE A 56 4.85 16.17 -14.63
N ASN A 57 6.01 15.84 -15.17
CA ASN A 57 6.15 15.04 -16.38
C ASN A 57 5.86 13.56 -16.10
N ILE A 58 5.06 12.95 -16.98
CA ILE A 58 4.70 11.54 -16.91
C ILE A 58 4.95 10.88 -18.25
N TYR A 59 5.80 9.85 -18.25
CA TYR A 59 6.09 9.03 -19.42
C TYR A 59 5.42 7.67 -19.27
N ASN A 60 4.47 7.39 -20.16
CA ASN A 60 3.76 6.11 -20.22
C ASN A 60 4.14 5.38 -21.52
N ILE A 61 4.49 4.09 -21.43
CA ILE A 61 5.00 3.32 -22.57
C ILE A 61 3.91 2.52 -23.27
N SER A 62 2.95 1.99 -22.50
CA SER A 62 1.88 1.15 -23.00
C SER A 62 0.52 1.79 -22.77
N SER A 63 -0.33 1.73 -23.77
CA SER A 63 -1.76 2.05 -23.65
C SER A 63 -2.57 0.91 -23.03
N ASN A 64 -2.01 -0.31 -22.98
CA ASN A 64 -2.75 -1.51 -22.61
C ASN A 64 -2.42 -1.98 -21.20
N ASP A 65 -3.46 -2.29 -20.44
CA ASP A 65 -3.37 -2.90 -19.11
C ASP A 65 -3.05 -4.41 -19.21
N GLU A 66 -1.99 -4.81 -19.93
CA GLU A 66 -1.53 -6.20 -19.99
C GLU A 66 -0.92 -6.71 -18.68
N THR A 67 -1.56 -7.71 -18.08
CA THR A 67 -1.09 -8.36 -16.84
C THR A 67 0.32 -8.91 -17.02
N LEU A 68 1.30 -8.20 -16.46
CA LEU A 68 2.70 -8.65 -16.36
C LEU A 68 2.85 -9.92 -15.49
N PHE A 69 1.80 -10.32 -14.76
CA PHE A 69 1.75 -11.61 -14.06
C PHE A 69 1.36 -12.74 -15.01
N GLY A 70 2.36 -13.26 -15.71
CA GLY A 70 2.29 -14.53 -16.42
C GLY A 70 3.63 -15.23 -16.33
N LEU A 71 3.62 -16.51 -15.95
CA LEU A 71 4.80 -17.40 -15.88
C LEU A 71 5.60 -17.50 -17.19
N ALA A 72 5.05 -16.98 -18.30
CA ALA A 72 5.54 -17.21 -19.65
C ALA A 72 6.33 -16.06 -20.31
N ASN A 73 6.59 -14.93 -19.63
CA ASN A 73 6.95 -13.70 -20.37
C ASN A 73 8.32 -13.08 -20.07
N GLU A 74 9.34 -13.89 -19.80
CA GLU A 74 10.73 -13.40 -19.63
C GLU A 74 11.25 -12.60 -20.86
N TYR A 75 10.89 -13.02 -22.08
CA TYR A 75 11.21 -12.28 -23.32
C TYR A 75 10.40 -10.99 -23.50
N TYR A 76 9.16 -10.96 -23.01
CA TYR A 76 8.30 -9.76 -23.02
C TYR A 76 8.84 -8.70 -22.06
N PHE A 77 9.35 -9.14 -20.91
CA PHE A 77 9.97 -8.25 -19.92
C PHE A 77 11.21 -7.54 -20.48
N ASP A 78 12.09 -8.23 -21.20
CA ASP A 78 13.32 -7.63 -21.76
C ASP A 78 13.05 -6.51 -22.79
N GLY A 79 12.00 -6.64 -23.61
CA GLY A 79 11.58 -5.58 -24.53
C GLY A 79 11.03 -4.35 -23.82
N ILE A 80 10.24 -4.56 -22.76
CA ILE A 80 9.70 -3.49 -21.91
C ILE A 80 10.82 -2.78 -21.16
N SER A 81 11.79 -3.54 -20.61
CA SER A 81 13.00 -3.03 -19.97
C SER A 81 13.73 -2.03 -20.86
N LYS A 82 13.98 -2.41 -22.12
CA LYS A 82 14.71 -1.55 -23.08
C LYS A 82 13.96 -0.26 -23.37
N LYS A 83 12.62 -0.32 -23.53
CA LYS A 83 11.79 0.89 -23.75
C LYS A 83 11.80 1.81 -22.52
N LEU A 84 11.61 1.26 -21.32
CA LEU A 84 11.69 2.01 -20.06
C LEU A 84 13.04 2.70 -19.92
N MET A 85 14.11 1.92 -20.04
CA MET A 85 15.45 2.44 -19.84
C MET A 85 15.88 3.43 -20.92
N LYS A 86 15.38 3.31 -22.16
CA LYS A 86 15.64 4.31 -23.22
C LYS A 86 15.11 5.69 -22.82
N ILE A 87 13.87 5.76 -22.30
CA ILE A 87 13.28 7.01 -21.82
C ILE A 87 14.05 7.53 -20.60
N VAL A 88 14.27 6.66 -19.61
CA VAL A 88 15.02 7.01 -18.40
C VAL A 88 16.40 7.56 -18.78
N HIS A 89 17.10 6.96 -19.74
CA HIS A 89 18.43 7.41 -20.20
C HIS A 89 18.39 8.76 -20.91
N SER A 90 17.32 9.09 -21.64
CA SER A 90 17.18 10.38 -22.34
C SER A 90 16.85 11.57 -21.42
N LEU A 91 16.38 11.29 -20.20
CA LEU A 91 16.06 12.34 -19.23
C LEU A 91 17.31 12.71 -18.41
N PRO A 92 17.42 13.97 -17.95
CA PRO A 92 18.31 14.27 -16.83
C PRO A 92 17.94 13.35 -15.65
N LYS A 93 18.79 13.20 -14.64
CA LYS A 93 18.44 12.47 -13.41
C LYS A 93 19.60 12.56 -12.43
N ASP A 94 19.26 12.81 -11.19
CA ASP A 94 20.17 12.66 -10.08
C ASP A 94 19.99 11.30 -9.41
N ILE A 95 18.75 10.78 -9.39
CA ILE A 95 18.44 9.49 -8.76
C ILE A 95 17.25 8.81 -9.43
N ILE A 96 17.24 7.48 -9.39
CA ILE A 96 16.08 6.66 -9.77
C ILE A 96 15.55 5.94 -8.55
N LEU A 97 14.26 6.09 -8.31
CA LEU A 97 13.51 5.38 -7.29
C LEU A 97 12.62 4.34 -7.95
N VAL A 98 12.95 3.06 -7.75
CA VAL A 98 12.18 1.91 -8.25
C VAL A 98 11.14 1.57 -7.20
N SER A 99 9.85 1.75 -7.51
CA SER A 99 8.77 1.61 -6.51
C SER A 99 7.85 0.40 -6.71
N ASN A 100 8.04 -0.42 -7.75
CA ASN A 100 7.26 -1.64 -7.94
C ASN A 100 8.19 -2.84 -8.09
N ASP A 101 7.86 -3.94 -7.43
CA ASP A 101 8.73 -5.12 -7.39
C ASP A 101 8.92 -5.73 -8.79
N ILE A 102 7.90 -5.73 -9.64
CA ILE A 102 7.95 -6.35 -10.98
C ILE A 102 9.09 -5.80 -11.86
N ILE A 103 9.43 -4.52 -11.76
CA ILE A 103 10.46 -3.87 -12.58
C ILE A 103 11.88 -4.02 -12.02
N VAL A 104 12.04 -4.60 -10.83
CA VAL A 104 13.38 -4.82 -10.24
C VAL A 104 14.20 -5.75 -11.11
N ASN A 105 13.56 -6.79 -11.69
CA ASN A 105 14.20 -7.72 -12.62
C ASN A 105 14.53 -7.12 -13.98
N THR A 106 13.80 -6.09 -14.40
CA THR A 106 13.93 -5.52 -15.76
C THR A 106 15.09 -4.55 -15.87
N ILE A 107 15.52 -3.95 -14.76
CA ILE A 107 16.52 -2.90 -14.79
C ILE A 107 17.92 -3.51 -14.59
N LYS A 108 18.74 -3.47 -15.64
CA LYS A 108 20.17 -3.75 -15.54
C LYS A 108 20.87 -2.55 -14.90
N TYR A 109 20.92 -2.57 -13.56
CA TYR A 109 21.61 -1.54 -12.80
C TYR A 109 23.09 -1.46 -13.18
N ASN A 110 23.58 -0.25 -13.40
CA ASN A 110 25.00 0.05 -13.55
C ASN A 110 25.38 1.12 -12.51
N LYS A 111 26.07 0.68 -11.44
CA LYS A 111 26.56 1.53 -10.33
C LYS A 111 27.27 2.80 -10.79
N LYS A 112 27.91 2.78 -11.96
CA LYS A 112 28.73 3.89 -12.46
C LYS A 112 27.95 5.01 -13.15
N LYS A 113 26.63 4.89 -13.37
CA LYS A 113 25.86 5.89 -14.16
C LYS A 113 24.91 6.76 -13.34
N TYR A 114 24.20 6.21 -12.37
CA TYR A 114 23.26 6.95 -11.51
C TYR A 114 22.93 6.12 -10.26
N PRO A 115 22.71 6.75 -9.10
CA PRO A 115 22.26 6.05 -7.91
C PRO A 115 20.83 5.53 -8.11
N MET A 116 20.58 4.34 -7.59
CA MET A 116 19.28 3.68 -7.65
C MET A 116 18.88 3.23 -6.25
N ILE A 117 17.67 3.62 -5.85
CA ILE A 117 17.02 3.12 -4.64
C ILE A 117 15.88 2.22 -5.07
N TYR A 118 15.80 1.03 -4.48
CA TYR A 118 14.64 0.17 -4.61
C TYR A 118 13.79 0.32 -3.35
N TRP A 119 12.59 0.86 -3.49
CA TRP A 119 11.60 0.91 -2.42
C TRP A 119 10.56 -0.19 -2.66
N SER A 120 10.71 -1.29 -1.92
CA SER A 120 9.90 -2.49 -2.06
C SER A 120 8.54 -2.32 -1.42
N GLN A 121 7.53 -2.81 -2.13
CA GLN A 121 6.16 -2.88 -1.65
C GLN A 121 5.72 -4.30 -1.27
N GLY A 122 6.66 -5.26 -1.31
CA GLY A 122 6.44 -6.65 -0.92
C GLY A 122 5.54 -7.46 -1.86
N ALA A 123 5.34 -7.04 -3.12
CA ALA A 123 4.36 -7.67 -4.01
C ALA A 123 4.72 -9.10 -4.40
N ILE A 124 6.00 -9.42 -4.65
CA ILE A 124 6.39 -10.77 -5.08
C ILE A 124 6.26 -11.77 -3.95
N ALA A 125 6.64 -11.41 -2.74
CA ALA A 125 6.44 -12.29 -1.60
C ALA A 125 4.97 -12.44 -1.23
N SER A 126 4.14 -11.40 -1.47
CA SER A 126 2.69 -11.50 -1.30
C SER A 126 2.05 -12.58 -2.19
N LEU A 127 2.68 -12.95 -3.32
CA LEU A 127 2.24 -14.08 -4.15
C LEU A 127 2.25 -15.43 -3.41
N PHE A 128 3.12 -15.56 -2.40
CA PHE A 128 3.22 -16.77 -1.57
C PHE A 128 2.36 -16.69 -0.31
N MET A 129 2.05 -15.47 0.15
CA MET A 129 1.32 -15.24 1.41
C MET A 129 -0.19 -15.01 1.22
N TRP A 130 -0.61 -14.54 0.05
CA TRP A 130 -2.03 -14.39 -0.29
C TRP A 130 -2.65 -15.75 -0.65
N PRO A 131 -3.98 -15.89 -0.60
CA PRO A 131 -4.65 -17.13 -0.94
C PRO A 131 -4.24 -17.51 -2.34
N LEU A 132 -3.44 -18.56 -2.45
CA LEU A 132 -2.73 -18.94 -3.66
C LEU A 132 -3.80 -19.20 -4.73
N THR A 133 -4.01 -18.26 -5.63
CA THR A 133 -5.00 -18.41 -6.72
C THR A 133 -4.67 -19.65 -7.55
N TYR A 134 -3.39 -20.02 -7.62
CA TYR A 134 -2.92 -21.27 -8.21
C TYR A 134 -3.29 -22.53 -7.44
N SER A 135 -3.55 -22.47 -6.13
CA SER A 135 -3.89 -23.65 -5.32
C SER A 135 -5.24 -24.26 -5.70
N LYS A 136 -6.12 -23.47 -6.33
CA LYS A 136 -7.41 -23.92 -6.87
C LYS A 136 -7.28 -24.89 -8.05
N SER A 137 -6.13 -24.96 -8.71
CA SER A 137 -5.87 -25.86 -9.83
C SER A 137 -4.65 -26.74 -9.54
N PRO A 138 -4.79 -28.08 -9.49
CA PRO A 138 -3.65 -28.98 -9.28
C PRO A 138 -2.51 -28.78 -10.29
N THR A 139 -2.85 -28.57 -11.56
CA THR A 139 -1.88 -28.35 -12.65
C THR A 139 -1.14 -27.03 -12.45
N LEU A 140 -1.86 -25.94 -12.17
CA LEU A 140 -1.26 -24.62 -11.97
C LEU A 140 -0.39 -24.61 -10.72
N ARG A 141 -0.82 -25.29 -9.65
CA ARG A 141 -0.02 -25.50 -8.44
C ARG A 141 1.28 -26.23 -8.71
N LYS A 142 1.25 -27.34 -9.47
CA LYS A 142 2.47 -28.05 -9.85
C LYS A 142 3.42 -27.14 -10.64
N LEU A 143 2.90 -26.40 -11.62
CA LEU A 143 3.69 -25.47 -12.43
C LEU A 143 4.32 -24.35 -11.59
N VAL A 144 3.53 -23.71 -10.71
CA VAL A 144 4.02 -22.65 -9.83
C VAL A 144 5.05 -23.20 -8.85
N SER A 145 4.83 -24.35 -8.21
CA SER A 145 5.80 -24.97 -7.30
C SER A 145 7.14 -25.28 -7.96
N MET A 146 7.13 -25.67 -9.25
CA MET A 146 8.36 -25.93 -10.00
C MET A 146 9.12 -24.64 -10.40
N THR A 147 8.40 -23.56 -10.68
CA THR A 147 8.98 -22.31 -11.22
C THR A 147 9.26 -21.26 -10.15
N ALA A 148 8.52 -21.27 -9.04
CA ALA A 148 8.61 -20.29 -7.95
C ALA A 148 10.02 -20.17 -7.36
N PRO A 149 10.76 -21.26 -7.06
CA PRO A 149 12.13 -21.14 -6.56
C PRO A 149 13.05 -20.42 -7.54
N VAL A 150 12.92 -20.71 -8.84
CA VAL A 150 13.72 -20.08 -9.90
C VAL A 150 13.38 -18.59 -10.02
N ILE A 151 12.09 -18.25 -10.01
CA ILE A 151 11.62 -16.85 -10.05
C ILE A 151 12.11 -16.10 -8.82
N ASN A 152 12.03 -16.71 -7.63
CA ASN A 152 12.48 -16.10 -6.38
C ASN A 152 14.00 -15.90 -6.36
N LEU A 153 14.79 -16.88 -6.80
CA LEU A 153 16.25 -16.76 -6.91
C LEU A 153 16.66 -15.66 -7.90
N ARG A 154 16.01 -15.59 -9.06
CA ARG A 154 16.25 -14.51 -10.04
C ARG A 154 15.90 -13.15 -9.45
N PHE A 155 14.77 -13.06 -8.76
CA PHE A 155 14.35 -11.84 -8.10
C PHE A 155 15.34 -11.39 -7.02
N SER A 156 15.72 -12.30 -6.12
CA SER A 156 16.75 -12.09 -5.10
C SER A 156 18.05 -11.56 -5.71
N ASN A 157 18.54 -12.20 -6.77
CA ASN A 157 19.75 -11.77 -7.47
C ASN A 157 19.63 -10.37 -8.10
N SER A 158 18.44 -9.96 -8.51
CA SER A 158 18.19 -8.59 -8.99
C SER A 158 18.15 -7.58 -7.85
N VAL A 159 17.49 -7.92 -6.73
CA VAL A 159 17.44 -7.07 -5.52
C VAL A 159 18.84 -6.79 -4.97
N LYS A 160 19.70 -7.82 -4.89
CA LYS A 160 21.10 -7.71 -4.43
C LYS A 160 21.97 -6.71 -5.20
N ARG A 161 21.53 -6.28 -6.40
CA ARG A 161 22.25 -5.28 -7.19
C ARG A 161 22.01 -3.86 -6.68
N TYR A 162 20.90 -3.61 -6.00
CA TYR A 162 20.54 -2.29 -5.51
C TYR A 162 21.37 -1.95 -4.27
N PRO A 163 22.07 -0.81 -4.23
CA PRO A 163 22.89 -0.42 -3.08
C PRO A 163 22.03 -0.02 -1.87
N CYS A 164 20.81 0.45 -2.12
CA CYS A 164 19.85 0.85 -1.11
C CYS A 164 18.51 0.18 -1.38
N VAL A 165 18.07 -0.66 -0.45
CA VAL A 165 16.77 -1.34 -0.50
C VAL A 165 15.96 -0.86 0.68
N LEU A 166 14.86 -0.17 0.43
CA LEU A 166 13.96 0.34 1.46
C LEU A 166 12.69 -0.52 1.47
N ALA A 167 12.19 -0.85 2.65
CA ALA A 167 10.93 -1.56 2.81
C ALA A 167 9.79 -0.58 3.15
N ASN A 168 8.59 -0.82 2.67
CA ASN A 168 7.41 -0.02 3.02
C ASN A 168 6.85 -0.32 4.43
N SER A 169 7.31 -1.38 5.08
CA SER A 169 6.96 -1.75 6.45
C SER A 169 8.01 -2.68 7.04
N LYS A 170 7.99 -2.90 8.37
CA LYS A 170 8.85 -3.89 9.02
C LYS A 170 8.48 -5.31 8.56
N THR A 171 7.20 -5.56 8.33
CA THR A 171 6.68 -6.82 7.78
C THR A 171 7.30 -7.10 6.43
N THR A 172 7.25 -6.13 5.51
CA THR A 172 7.91 -6.24 4.21
C THR A 172 9.43 -6.38 4.36
N GLY A 173 10.04 -5.69 5.33
CA GLY A 173 11.46 -5.85 5.63
C GLY A 173 11.86 -7.27 6.05
N ASN A 174 11.09 -7.89 6.95
CA ASN A 174 11.28 -9.29 7.36
C ASN A 174 11.12 -10.23 6.18
N ILE A 175 10.10 -9.99 5.36
CA ILE A 175 9.82 -10.80 4.16
C ILE A 175 10.97 -10.71 3.15
N ILE A 176 11.46 -9.51 2.83
CA ILE A 176 12.59 -9.33 1.91
C ILE A 176 13.84 -9.99 2.47
N SER A 177 14.10 -9.85 3.78
CA SER A 177 15.24 -10.51 4.44
C SER A 177 15.19 -12.02 4.26
N LEU A 178 14.03 -12.64 4.49
CA LEU A 178 13.84 -14.09 4.41
C LEU A 178 13.81 -14.62 2.97
N PHE A 179 13.08 -13.96 2.06
CA PHE A 179 12.86 -14.46 0.71
C PHE A 179 13.97 -14.07 -0.27
N TYR A 180 14.63 -12.93 -0.05
CA TYR A 180 15.58 -12.37 -1.00
C TYR A 180 17.02 -12.33 -0.47
N ASP A 181 17.27 -12.71 0.79
CA ASP A 181 18.61 -12.68 1.40
C ASP A 181 19.26 -11.30 1.23
N THR A 182 18.46 -10.26 1.47
CA THR A 182 18.86 -8.86 1.40
C THR A 182 18.03 -8.08 2.40
N PRO A 183 18.48 -7.98 3.66
CA PRO A 183 17.82 -7.13 4.64
C PRO A 183 17.68 -5.70 4.11
N PRO A 184 16.54 -5.03 4.30
CA PRO A 184 16.39 -3.65 3.86
C PRO A 184 17.36 -2.75 4.63
N THR A 185 17.87 -1.73 3.95
CA THR A 185 18.65 -0.63 4.54
C THR A 185 17.86 0.05 5.65
N ASP A 186 16.57 0.30 5.43
CA ASP A 186 15.63 0.81 6.44
C ASP A 186 14.17 0.63 5.97
N VAL A 187 13.24 0.91 6.87
CA VAL A 187 11.80 1.00 6.61
C VAL A 187 11.42 2.46 6.35
N VAL A 188 10.86 2.73 5.18
CA VAL A 188 10.23 4.01 4.84
C VAL A 188 8.76 3.76 4.56
N TYR A 189 7.92 4.07 5.55
CA TYR A 189 6.48 3.86 5.46
C TYR A 189 5.85 4.70 4.33
N PRO A 190 4.83 4.19 3.62
CA PRO A 190 4.08 4.97 2.66
C PRO A 190 3.45 6.22 3.32
N PRO A 191 3.56 7.40 2.68
CA PRO A 191 3.02 8.64 3.20
C PRO A 191 1.50 8.70 3.09
N ILE A 192 0.84 9.31 4.08
CA ILE A 192 -0.58 9.68 4.05
C ILE A 192 -0.76 11.21 4.23
N HIS A 193 -1.76 11.78 3.56
CA HIS A 193 -2.11 13.19 3.74
C HIS A 193 -3.02 13.36 4.96
N VAL A 194 -2.46 13.32 6.16
CA VAL A 194 -3.21 13.30 7.43
C VAL A 194 -4.20 14.45 7.53
N GLU A 195 -3.80 15.67 7.16
CA GLU A 195 -4.66 16.87 7.23
C GLU A 195 -5.88 16.73 6.32
N TYR A 196 -5.72 16.07 5.17
CA TYR A 196 -6.82 15.83 4.22
C TYR A 196 -7.86 14.86 4.81
N TYR A 197 -7.43 13.85 5.56
CA TYR A 197 -8.36 12.93 6.25
C TYR A 197 -8.94 13.57 7.52
N ALA A 198 -8.12 14.28 8.29
CA ALA A 198 -8.51 14.87 9.56
C ALA A 198 -9.45 16.07 9.44
N ARG A 199 -9.57 16.72 8.27
CA ARG A 199 -10.37 17.96 8.08
C ARG A 199 -11.85 17.85 8.45
N LYS A 200 -12.41 16.63 8.47
CA LYS A 200 -13.80 16.35 8.88
C LYS A 200 -13.87 15.47 10.13
N ALA A 201 -12.74 15.21 10.79
CA ALA A 201 -12.68 14.36 11.97
C ALA A 201 -13.56 14.96 13.07
N LYS A 202 -14.42 14.12 13.65
CA LYS A 202 -15.28 14.51 14.77
C LYS A 202 -14.71 13.98 16.06
N THR A 203 -14.78 14.80 17.11
CA THR A 203 -14.42 14.38 18.47
C THR A 203 -15.55 13.62 19.16
N GLU A 204 -16.76 13.65 18.60
CA GLU A 204 -17.96 13.03 19.14
C GLU A 204 -18.72 12.27 18.03
N THR A 205 -19.45 11.24 18.42
CA THR A 205 -20.28 10.44 17.50
C THR A 205 -21.69 10.41 18.06
N ASN A 206 -22.68 10.79 17.24
CA ASN A 206 -24.07 10.65 17.60
C ASN A 206 -24.42 9.15 17.72
N GLU A 207 -24.99 8.73 18.86
CA GLU A 207 -25.37 7.33 19.09
C GLU A 207 -26.42 6.85 18.09
N ASP A 208 -27.35 7.72 17.70
CA ASP A 208 -28.42 7.38 16.76
C ASP A 208 -27.90 7.06 15.35
N ASP A 209 -26.74 7.61 14.99
CA ASP A 209 -26.08 7.40 13.69
C ASP A 209 -24.90 6.43 13.77
N LYS A 210 -24.70 5.75 14.90
CA LYS A 210 -23.57 4.85 15.15
C LYS A 210 -23.54 3.66 14.20
N TYR A 211 -22.43 3.52 13.45
CA TYR A 211 -22.17 2.36 12.61
C TYR A 211 -20.72 1.88 12.66
N VAL A 212 -20.54 0.62 12.32
CA VAL A 212 -19.24 -0.02 12.11
C VAL A 212 -18.88 0.09 10.63
N LEU A 213 -17.69 0.61 10.33
CA LEU A 213 -17.17 0.66 8.96
C LEU A 213 -16.29 -0.56 8.70
N VAL A 214 -16.48 -1.22 7.56
CA VAL A 214 -15.71 -2.39 7.17
C VAL A 214 -15.17 -2.22 5.76
N PHE A 215 -13.91 -2.58 5.56
CA PHE A 215 -13.31 -2.62 4.23
C PHE A 215 -13.03 -4.05 3.81
N LEU A 216 -13.50 -4.41 2.61
CA LEU A 216 -13.26 -5.70 2.00
C LEU A 216 -12.89 -5.47 0.54
N LYS A 217 -11.86 -6.18 0.06
CA LYS A 217 -11.39 -6.08 -1.32
C LYS A 217 -11.37 -7.47 -1.94
N ARG A 218 -11.98 -7.60 -3.13
CA ARG A 218 -11.94 -8.86 -3.88
C ARG A 218 -10.49 -9.27 -4.15
N GLY A 219 -10.17 -10.54 -3.91
CA GLY A 219 -8.83 -11.10 -4.11
C GLY A 219 -7.88 -10.96 -2.90
N TYR A 220 -8.25 -10.21 -1.87
CA TYR A 220 -7.46 -10.12 -0.63
C TYR A 220 -7.85 -11.23 0.35
N PRO A 221 -6.91 -11.73 1.16
CA PRO A 221 -7.23 -12.66 2.24
C PRO A 221 -8.01 -11.93 3.33
N ALA A 222 -9.30 -12.23 3.46
CA ALA A 222 -10.17 -11.55 4.41
C ALA A 222 -11.18 -12.51 5.06
N SER A 223 -11.46 -12.28 6.34
CA SER A 223 -12.48 -13.00 7.09
C SER A 223 -13.88 -12.47 6.75
N VAL A 224 -14.43 -12.84 5.60
CA VAL A 224 -15.75 -12.33 5.15
C VAL A 224 -16.90 -12.89 6.00
N ASN A 225 -16.80 -14.16 6.41
CA ASN A 225 -17.89 -14.84 7.13
C ASN A 225 -18.17 -14.23 8.52
N VAL A 226 -17.13 -13.77 9.22
CA VAL A 226 -17.32 -13.09 10.51
C VAL A 226 -18.03 -11.74 10.34
N ILE A 227 -17.76 -11.02 9.25
CA ILE A 227 -18.44 -9.74 8.96
C ILE A 227 -19.92 -9.97 8.64
N LYS A 228 -20.25 -11.03 7.90
CA LYS A 228 -21.66 -11.40 7.63
C LYS A 228 -22.43 -11.64 8.93
N LYS A 229 -21.86 -12.42 9.85
CA LYS A 229 -22.44 -12.66 11.18
C LYS A 229 -22.55 -11.37 12.01
N LEU A 230 -21.56 -10.50 11.91
CA LEU A 230 -21.56 -9.22 12.62
C LEU A 230 -22.68 -8.31 12.10
N ALA A 231 -22.96 -8.30 10.80
CA ALA A 231 -24.01 -7.50 10.16
C ALA A 231 -25.43 -7.85 10.65
N GLU A 232 -25.64 -9.04 11.21
CA GLU A 232 -26.92 -9.43 11.83
C GLU A 232 -27.19 -8.72 13.16
N ASN A 233 -26.14 -8.18 13.81
CA ASN A 233 -26.20 -7.68 15.18
C ASN A 233 -25.85 -6.20 15.32
N VAL A 234 -25.19 -5.60 14.32
CA VAL A 234 -24.74 -4.21 14.35
C VAL A 234 -24.96 -3.54 12.99
N ARG A 235 -25.16 -2.21 13.00
CA ARG A 235 -25.26 -1.45 11.75
C ARG A 235 -23.88 -1.38 11.09
N ILE A 236 -23.74 -1.99 9.91
CA ILE A 236 -22.49 -2.01 9.15
C ILE A 236 -22.62 -1.19 7.86
N LYS A 237 -21.59 -0.38 7.58
CA LYS A 237 -21.30 0.12 6.23
C LYS A 237 -20.07 -0.60 5.68
N VAL A 238 -20.19 -1.23 4.52
CA VAL A 238 -19.09 -1.99 3.88
C VAL A 238 -18.62 -1.28 2.62
N VAL A 239 -17.32 -1.09 2.46
CA VAL A 239 -16.71 -0.55 1.24
C VAL A 239 -16.01 -1.68 0.48
N GLY A 240 -16.25 -1.76 -0.83
CA GLY A 240 -15.56 -2.66 -1.77
C GLY A 240 -16.13 -4.08 -1.87
N TYR A 241 -17.20 -4.38 -1.13
CA TYR A 241 -17.87 -5.67 -1.14
C TYR A 241 -19.36 -5.52 -0.83
N GLN A 242 -20.17 -6.51 -1.25
CA GLN A 242 -21.59 -6.56 -0.95
C GLN A 242 -21.85 -7.61 0.14
N ILE A 243 -22.50 -7.20 1.23
CA ILE A 243 -22.87 -8.06 2.35
C ILE A 243 -24.33 -7.82 2.69
N ASP A 244 -25.09 -8.90 2.86
CA ASP A 244 -26.48 -8.85 3.30
C ASP A 244 -26.58 -8.25 4.70
N ASN A 245 -27.65 -7.50 4.98
CA ASN A 245 -27.85 -6.75 6.23
C ASN A 245 -26.82 -5.61 6.47
N ALA A 246 -26.03 -5.24 5.46
CA ALA A 246 -25.11 -4.10 5.54
C ALA A 246 -25.29 -3.12 4.37
N LYS A 247 -25.11 -1.82 4.63
CA LYS A 247 -25.11 -0.81 3.56
C LYS A 247 -23.79 -0.87 2.81
N SER A 248 -23.83 -1.30 1.56
CA SER A 248 -22.63 -1.54 0.75
C SER A 248 -22.32 -0.36 -0.16
N PHE A 249 -21.04 -0.05 -0.31
CA PHE A 249 -20.51 1.07 -1.09
C PHE A 249 -19.46 0.54 -2.08
N ILE A 250 -19.66 0.82 -3.37
CA ILE A 250 -18.77 0.39 -4.45
C ILE A 250 -18.38 1.62 -5.28
N ASN A 251 -17.09 1.76 -5.61
CA ASN A 251 -16.56 2.86 -6.42
C ASN A 251 -16.91 4.27 -5.91
N ILE A 252 -16.73 4.50 -4.60
CA ILE A 252 -16.97 5.80 -3.98
C ILE A 252 -15.82 6.79 -4.24
N SER A 253 -16.14 8.08 -4.17
CA SER A 253 -15.17 9.18 -4.21
C SER A 253 -14.34 9.26 -2.91
N ASP A 254 -13.20 9.96 -2.99
CA ASP A 254 -12.35 10.21 -1.80
C ASP A 254 -13.08 11.04 -0.73
N GLU A 255 -13.97 11.96 -1.14
CA GLU A 255 -14.79 12.75 -0.21
C GLU A 255 -15.79 11.89 0.56
N GLU A 256 -16.53 11.02 -0.14
CA GLU A 256 -17.46 10.07 0.49
C GLU A 256 -16.72 9.09 1.40
N LEU A 257 -15.53 8.64 0.98
CA LEU A 257 -14.68 7.76 1.78
C LEU A 257 -14.25 8.44 3.09
N ILE A 258 -13.87 9.72 3.04
CA ILE A 258 -13.52 10.50 4.23
C ILE A 258 -14.73 10.70 5.13
N ASP A 259 -15.90 10.98 4.56
CA ASP A 259 -17.15 11.09 5.33
C ASP A 259 -17.48 9.76 6.01
N LEU A 260 -17.25 8.62 5.35
CA LEU A 260 -17.43 7.32 5.97
C LEU A 260 -16.45 7.12 7.13
N TYR A 261 -15.16 7.38 6.94
CA TYR A 261 -14.19 7.23 8.01
C TYR A 261 -14.50 8.15 9.21
N CYS A 262 -14.70 9.44 9.00
CA CYS A 262 -14.88 10.43 10.07
C CYS A 262 -16.15 10.20 10.91
N ASN A 263 -17.20 9.67 10.29
CA ASN A 263 -18.48 9.42 10.97
C ASN A 263 -18.61 7.98 11.48
N ALA A 264 -17.72 7.06 11.12
CA ALA A 264 -17.73 5.71 11.65
C ALA A 264 -17.40 5.70 13.14
N TYR A 265 -18.05 4.81 13.89
CA TYR A 265 -17.75 4.66 15.31
C TYR A 265 -16.44 3.89 15.54
N VAL A 266 -16.23 2.86 14.72
CA VAL A 266 -15.01 2.06 14.69
C VAL A 266 -14.88 1.49 13.27
N THR A 267 -13.64 1.33 12.81
CA THR A 267 -13.35 0.59 11.58
C THR A 267 -12.90 -0.83 11.93
N ILE A 268 -13.52 -1.83 11.31
CA ILE A 268 -13.05 -3.21 11.36
C ILE A 268 -12.29 -3.47 10.06
N TYR A 269 -11.04 -3.89 10.19
CA TYR A 269 -10.17 -4.25 9.09
C TYR A 269 -9.90 -5.76 9.11
N PRO A 270 -10.77 -6.58 8.48
CA PRO A 270 -10.74 -8.04 8.57
C PRO A 270 -9.76 -8.69 7.58
N ILE A 271 -8.82 -7.91 7.03
CA ILE A 271 -7.78 -8.43 6.13
C ILE A 271 -6.74 -9.17 6.97
N THR A 272 -6.46 -10.43 6.64
CA THR A 272 -5.57 -11.28 7.46
C THR A 272 -4.10 -11.10 7.14
N PHE A 273 -3.76 -10.46 6.01
CA PHE A 273 -2.39 -10.11 5.67
C PHE A 273 -2.33 -8.93 4.69
N GLU A 274 -1.55 -7.91 5.04
CA GLU A 274 -1.29 -6.72 4.23
C GLU A 274 0.11 -6.18 4.55
N ASN A 275 0.82 -5.68 3.54
CA ASN A 275 2.19 -5.22 3.73
C ASN A 275 2.26 -3.93 4.57
N PHE A 276 1.43 -2.93 4.26
CA PHE A 276 1.34 -1.67 5.03
C PHE A 276 -0.06 -1.42 5.60
N GLY A 277 -1.08 -1.46 4.74
CA GLY A 277 -2.47 -1.22 5.15
C GLY A 277 -2.78 0.26 5.30
N TYR A 278 -3.04 0.93 4.17
CA TYR A 278 -3.49 2.32 4.15
C TYR A 278 -4.79 2.54 4.92
N ILE A 279 -5.76 1.63 4.79
CA ILE A 279 -7.09 1.75 5.37
C ILE A 279 -7.04 1.97 6.90
N PRO A 280 -6.29 1.16 7.69
CA PRO A 280 -6.08 1.45 9.10
C PRO A 280 -5.56 2.85 9.38
N VAL A 281 -4.55 3.32 8.64
CA VAL A 281 -3.93 4.63 8.85
C VAL A 281 -4.86 5.77 8.45
N GLU A 282 -5.62 5.62 7.36
CA GLU A 282 -6.65 6.57 6.91
C GLU A 282 -7.78 6.70 7.92
N SER A 283 -8.24 5.58 8.46
CA SER A 283 -9.26 5.57 9.51
C SER A 283 -8.77 6.28 10.76
N MET A 284 -7.55 5.97 11.21
CA MET A 284 -6.92 6.64 12.35
C MET A 284 -6.72 8.14 12.09
N ALA A 285 -6.34 8.55 10.88
CA ALA A 285 -6.21 9.97 10.50
C ALA A 285 -7.54 10.73 10.57
N CYS A 286 -8.66 10.05 10.32
CA CYS A 286 -10.02 10.58 10.52
C CYS A 286 -10.48 10.54 12.00
N GLY A 287 -9.62 10.08 12.91
CA GLY A 287 -9.92 9.90 14.33
C GLY A 287 -10.81 8.71 14.62
N THR A 288 -10.87 7.72 13.74
CA THR A 288 -11.65 6.50 13.96
C THR A 288 -10.72 5.35 14.30
N PRO A 289 -10.86 4.73 15.48
CA PRO A 289 -10.00 3.62 15.86
C PRO A 289 -10.31 2.37 15.04
N VAL A 290 -9.34 1.46 15.02
CA VAL A 290 -9.36 0.30 14.12
C VAL A 290 -9.25 -1.00 14.91
N VAL A 291 -10.09 -1.99 14.58
CA VAL A 291 -9.90 -3.39 15.00
C VAL A 291 -9.31 -4.16 13.82
N ALA A 292 -8.12 -4.74 14.02
CA ALA A 292 -7.44 -5.54 13.00
C ALA A 292 -6.80 -6.79 13.62
N TYR A 293 -6.35 -7.73 12.79
CA TYR A 293 -5.64 -8.90 13.30
C TYR A 293 -4.22 -8.55 13.76
N ARG A 294 -3.79 -9.15 14.87
CA ARG A 294 -2.45 -8.97 15.46
C ARG A 294 -1.31 -9.44 14.55
N PHE A 295 -1.59 -10.36 13.65
CA PHE A 295 -0.61 -10.93 12.72
C PHE A 295 -1.00 -10.65 11.27
N SER A 296 -1.49 -9.43 10.98
CA SER A 296 -1.89 -9.00 9.64
C SER A 296 -0.83 -8.21 8.89
N GLY A 297 0.37 -8.07 9.45
CA GLY A 297 1.48 -7.34 8.83
C GLY A 297 1.45 -5.86 9.19
N GLY A 298 1.42 -4.98 8.19
CA GLY A 298 1.46 -3.53 8.37
C GLY A 298 0.42 -2.95 9.35
N PRO A 299 -0.85 -3.41 9.39
CA PRO A 299 -1.81 -2.96 10.41
C PRO A 299 -1.33 -3.20 11.85
N SER A 300 -0.59 -4.28 12.08
CA SER A 300 -0.02 -4.62 13.39
C SER A 300 1.15 -3.72 13.80
N GLU A 301 1.73 -2.98 12.85
CA GLU A 301 2.77 -1.98 13.10
C GLU A 301 2.19 -0.57 13.29
N THR A 302 1.10 -0.27 12.59
CA THR A 302 0.51 1.07 12.57
C THR A 302 -0.40 1.30 13.77
N ILE A 303 -1.20 0.29 14.16
CA ILE A 303 -2.13 0.36 15.29
C ILE A 303 -1.38 0.09 16.60
N ILE A 304 -1.53 0.98 17.59
CA ILE A 304 -1.09 0.75 18.96
C ILE A 304 -2.26 0.13 19.73
N HIS A 305 -2.12 -1.13 20.11
CA HIS A 305 -3.14 -1.88 20.82
C HIS A 305 -3.62 -1.17 22.08
N GLU A 306 -4.94 -1.08 22.24
CA GLU A 306 -5.67 -0.42 23.34
C GLU A 306 -5.47 1.09 23.45
N ARG A 307 -4.71 1.69 22.54
CA ARG A 307 -4.47 3.15 22.49
C ARG A 307 -5.03 3.83 21.25
N THR A 308 -4.91 3.21 20.08
CA THR A 308 -5.43 3.74 18.81
C THR A 308 -6.39 2.79 18.11
N GLY A 309 -6.62 1.63 18.72
CA GLY A 309 -7.41 0.54 18.18
C GLY A 309 -7.10 -0.79 18.89
N TRP A 310 -7.55 -1.90 18.31
CA TRP A 310 -7.40 -3.23 18.91
C TRP A 310 -6.78 -4.22 17.93
N LEU A 311 -5.84 -5.00 18.44
CA LEU A 311 -5.21 -6.12 17.73
C LEU A 311 -5.75 -7.43 18.30
N VAL A 312 -6.48 -8.18 17.49
CA VAL A 312 -7.15 -9.43 17.87
C VAL A 312 -6.50 -10.63 17.19
N ASN A 313 -6.62 -11.83 17.79
CA ASN A 313 -5.89 -13.01 17.32
C ASN A 313 -6.72 -13.88 16.37
N THR A 314 -8.03 -13.96 16.58
CA THR A 314 -8.92 -14.88 15.84
C THR A 314 -10.17 -14.19 15.31
N GLU A 315 -10.87 -14.81 14.36
CA GLU A 315 -12.16 -14.29 13.87
C GLU A 315 -13.18 -14.16 15.02
N LYS A 316 -13.14 -15.08 15.98
CA LYS A 316 -14.00 -15.04 17.18
C LYS A 316 -13.71 -13.81 18.05
N ASP A 317 -12.44 -13.46 18.21
CA ASP A 317 -12.04 -12.28 18.98
C ASP A 317 -12.40 -11.00 18.25
N LEU A 318 -12.25 -10.96 16.92
CA LEU A 318 -12.68 -9.84 16.07
C LEU A 318 -14.18 -9.59 16.23
N TYR A 319 -15.00 -10.65 16.13
CA TYR A 319 -16.45 -10.56 16.34
C TYR A 319 -16.79 -10.04 17.74
N LYS A 320 -16.22 -10.66 18.78
CA LYS A 320 -16.48 -10.28 20.18
C LYS A 320 -16.10 -8.83 20.44
N LYS A 321 -14.90 -8.41 20.03
CA LYS A 321 -14.41 -7.05 20.25
C LYS A 321 -15.25 -6.03 19.49
N ALA A 322 -15.64 -6.31 18.25
CA ALA A 322 -16.52 -5.43 17.49
C ALA A 322 -17.90 -5.25 18.17
N LEU A 323 -18.50 -6.34 18.67
CA LEU A 323 -19.76 -6.28 19.43
C LEU A 323 -19.61 -5.52 20.73
N GLU A 324 -18.55 -5.77 21.49
CA GLU A 324 -18.25 -5.10 22.74
C GLU A 324 -18.14 -3.59 22.54
N ILE A 325 -17.36 -3.15 21.54
CA ILE A 325 -17.24 -1.74 21.15
C ILE A 325 -18.59 -1.16 20.74
N TYR A 326 -19.36 -1.89 19.93
CA TYR A 326 -20.65 -1.41 19.47
C TYR A 326 -21.69 -1.28 20.58
N LYS A 327 -21.64 -2.13 21.61
CA LYS A 327 -22.59 -2.11 22.73
C LYS A 327 -22.16 -1.20 23.88
N ASN A 328 -20.90 -1.30 24.29
CA ASN A 328 -20.40 -0.68 25.52
C ASN A 328 -19.58 0.59 25.25
N GLY A 329 -19.17 0.81 23.99
CA GLY A 329 -18.34 1.93 23.60
C GLY A 329 -16.86 1.78 23.98
N TYR A 330 -16.13 2.88 23.88
CA TYR A 330 -14.71 3.01 24.26
C TYR A 330 -14.41 4.45 24.67
N ASP A 331 -13.27 4.67 25.35
CA ASP A 331 -12.82 6.02 25.71
C ASP A 331 -12.52 6.85 24.46
N MET A 332 -13.26 7.96 24.30
CA MET A 332 -13.15 8.87 23.15
C MET A 332 -11.75 9.50 23.01
N LYS A 333 -10.91 9.48 24.06
CA LYS A 333 -9.49 9.82 23.95
C LYS A 333 -8.77 8.99 22.87
N MET A 334 -9.18 7.74 22.66
CA MET A 334 -8.64 6.86 21.61
C MET A 334 -8.72 7.49 20.21
N ARG A 335 -9.75 8.30 19.94
CA ARG A 335 -9.89 9.03 18.66
C ARG A 335 -8.78 10.05 18.46
N LYS A 336 -8.45 10.81 19.51
CA LYS A 336 -7.36 11.80 19.49
C LYS A 336 -6.00 11.11 19.34
N ASP A 337 -5.79 10.04 20.10
CA ASP A 337 -4.56 9.24 20.03
C ASP A 337 -4.37 8.59 18.64
N ALA A 338 -5.46 8.19 17.98
CA ALA A 338 -5.42 7.66 16.62
C ALA A 338 -4.98 8.73 15.60
N ILE A 339 -5.50 9.96 15.69
CA ILE A 339 -5.07 11.08 14.83
C ILE A 339 -3.58 11.37 15.05
N GLU A 340 -3.15 11.43 16.31
CA GLU A 340 -1.75 11.70 16.63
C GLU A 340 -0.82 10.62 16.07
N ARG A 341 -1.17 9.34 16.25
CA ARG A 341 -0.41 8.23 15.67
C ARG A 341 -0.37 8.27 14.15
N ALA A 342 -1.44 8.71 13.48
CA ALA A 342 -1.45 8.81 12.02
C ALA A 342 -0.41 9.82 11.50
N LYS A 343 -0.03 10.84 12.28
CA LYS A 343 1.00 11.83 11.91
C LYS A 343 2.38 11.22 11.72
N ASP A 344 2.69 10.10 12.37
CA ASP A 344 3.96 9.38 12.17
C ASP A 344 4.12 8.89 10.73
N PHE A 345 3.01 8.64 10.04
CA PHE A 345 2.95 8.25 8.64
C PHE A 345 2.64 9.42 7.71
N SER A 346 2.67 10.64 8.25
CA SER A 346 2.38 11.83 7.48
C SER A 346 3.32 11.92 6.29
N TYR A 347 2.76 12.56 5.28
CA TYR A 347 3.47 12.96 4.10
C TYR A 347 4.83 13.59 4.37
N VAL A 348 4.93 14.49 5.34
CA VAL A 348 6.18 15.18 5.68
C VAL A 348 7.18 14.18 6.24
N ASN A 349 6.83 13.47 7.32
CA ASN A 349 7.72 12.56 8.01
C ASN A 349 8.25 11.43 7.10
N SER A 350 7.36 10.77 6.37
CA SER A 350 7.75 9.67 5.48
C SER A 350 8.59 10.16 4.29
N THR A 351 8.27 11.33 3.73
CA THR A 351 9.03 11.88 2.59
C THR A 351 10.39 12.41 3.04
N GLU A 352 10.50 13.07 4.18
CA GLU A 352 11.79 13.51 4.74
C GLU A 352 12.71 12.32 4.98
N LYS A 353 12.18 11.21 5.49
CA LYS A 353 12.93 9.97 5.65
C LYS A 353 13.40 9.41 4.30
N LEU A 354 12.54 9.40 3.28
CA LEU A 354 12.95 9.02 1.92
C LEU A 354 14.04 9.97 1.37
N LEU A 355 13.88 11.27 1.59
CA LEU A 355 14.79 12.30 1.11
C LEU A 355 16.19 12.16 1.74
N TYR A 356 16.27 11.77 3.01
CA TYR A 356 17.53 11.40 3.66
C TYR A 356 18.28 10.33 2.86
N TYR A 357 17.61 9.24 2.47
CA TYR A 357 18.22 8.20 1.65
C TYR A 357 18.54 8.69 0.23
N ILE A 358 17.69 9.50 -0.39
CA ILE A 358 17.96 10.10 -1.70
C ILE A 358 19.24 10.94 -1.69
N LYS A 359 19.42 11.76 -0.65
CA LYS A 359 20.59 12.65 -0.53
C LYS A 359 21.87 11.86 -0.23
N ASN A 360 21.80 10.84 0.61
CA ASN A 360 22.96 10.05 1.03
C ASN A 360 23.31 8.88 0.08
N SER A 361 22.41 8.48 -0.82
CA SER A 361 22.70 7.47 -1.86
C SER A 361 23.61 8.02 -2.98
N SER A 362 24.04 9.28 -2.90
CA SER A 362 24.93 9.94 -3.87
C SER A 362 26.43 9.79 -3.51
N LEU A 363 26.75 9.08 -2.42
CA LEU A 363 28.11 8.72 -1.98
C LEU A 363 28.30 7.21 -2.15
#